data_AF-A0AAW2X211-F1
#
_entry.id   AF-A0AAW2X211-F1
#
_cell.length_a   1.000
_cell.length_b   1.000
_cell.length_c   1.000
_cell.angle_alpha   90.00
_cell.angle_beta   90.00
_cell.angle_gamma   90.00
#
_symmetry.space_group_name_H-M   'P 1'
#
loop_
_entity.id
_entity.type
_entity.pdbx_description
1 polymer ?
#
loop_
_entity_poly.entity_id
_entity_poly.type
_entity_poly.pdbx_seq_one_letter_code
_entity_poly.pdbx_strand_id
1 'polypeptide(L)'
;MDGEAIEQLGAQQDDFTSVLGLAETLALSRDPRVKGFVKILYTTLFKWYADESHRLRMLKRLVDRATTTVDASREIDSDLEILAILVCEDQEIVRPVLSMMREVAELANVDRAALWHQLCASEDEILRIREERKAEIASTSKEKAVLSQKLSEYEATNSRLKSEMRAEMDRFARDRKELMEQMQEVENQLEWVRSERDDEITKLKAEKKILQDRLHEAETQLSQLKSRKRDELKRVMKEKNALAERLKSAEAARRRFDEELKRFATENVTREEIRQSLEDEVRRLTQTVGQTEGEKREKEEQVARCEAYIDGMESKLQACEQYIHHLEAQFQEEMARHAPLYGVGLDALSMKELETLSRIHEEGLRQIRAIQQRKGSPAGSPLVSPHTLSHTHGLYPPTPPPMPVGLPPSLIPNGVGIHSNGHVNGGIGPWFNH
;
A
#
# COMPACT_ATOMS: atom_id res chain seq x y z
N MET A 1 34.97 170.14 82.98
CA MET A 1 36.20 170.77 83.47
C MET A 1 36.93 169.73 84.29
N ASP A 2 38.11 169.24 83.98
CA ASP A 2 38.96 169.22 82.78
C ASP A 2 40.14 168.33 83.19
N GLY A 3 40.82 167.75 82.21
CA GLY A 3 42.24 167.50 82.34
C GLY A 3 42.64 166.04 82.44
N GLU A 4 42.90 165.47 81.27
CA GLU A 4 43.94 164.47 81.03
C GLU A 4 45.14 164.65 81.95
N ALA A 5 45.51 163.59 82.67
CA ALA A 5 46.89 163.13 82.77
C ALA A 5 46.90 161.75 83.44
N ILE A 6 47.72 160.85 82.87
CA ILE A 6 48.18 159.57 83.42
C ILE A 6 47.37 158.35 82.95
N GLU A 7 47.21 158.23 81.63
CA GLU A 7 47.56 156.98 80.94
C GLU A 7 49.04 156.65 81.23
N GLN A 8 49.36 155.90 82.30
CA GLN A 8 50.71 155.34 82.48
C GLN A 8 50.88 154.23 83.55
N LEU A 9 49.81 153.55 83.99
CA LEU A 9 49.91 152.48 85.02
C LEU A 9 49.47 151.08 84.57
N GLY A 10 49.40 150.83 83.26
CA GLY A 10 49.07 149.52 82.68
C GLY A 10 50.28 148.72 82.14
N ALA A 11 51.51 149.18 82.40
CA ALA A 11 52.76 148.58 81.92
C ALA A 11 53.53 147.81 83.03
N GLN A 12 52.81 147.31 84.03
CA GLN A 12 53.35 146.48 85.12
C GLN A 12 52.85 145.02 85.08
N GLN A 13 52.18 144.64 83.99
CA GLN A 13 51.96 143.26 83.61
C GLN A 13 53.16 142.87 82.72
N ASP A 14 54.17 142.12 83.14
CA ASP A 14 54.39 141.40 84.39
C ASP A 14 55.91 141.13 84.42
N ASP A 15 56.71 142.07 84.94
CA ASP A 15 58.19 141.99 84.96
C ASP A 15 58.65 140.66 85.59
N PHE A 16 57.91 140.19 86.60
CA PHE A 16 58.11 138.91 87.23
C PHE A 16 58.07 137.73 86.25
N THR A 17 57.04 137.63 85.40
CA THR A 17 56.89 136.51 84.46
C THR A 17 57.97 136.54 83.38
N SER A 18 58.37 137.72 82.91
CA SER A 18 59.45 137.87 81.93
C SER A 18 60.81 137.51 82.52
N VAL A 19 61.09 137.94 83.75
CA VAL A 19 62.36 137.67 84.44
C VAL A 19 62.43 136.21 84.91
N LEU A 20 61.33 135.64 85.39
CA LEU A 20 61.24 134.20 85.71
C LEU A 20 61.39 133.35 84.44
N GLY A 21 60.75 133.72 83.34
CA GLY A 21 60.90 133.03 82.05
C GLY A 21 62.33 133.10 81.50
N LEU A 22 63.02 134.23 81.70
CA LEU A 22 64.46 134.35 81.40
C LEU A 22 65.28 133.41 82.29
N ALA A 23 65.02 133.37 83.60
CA ALA A 23 65.70 132.47 84.53
C ALA A 23 65.47 130.99 84.15
N GLU A 24 64.24 130.62 83.78
CA GLU A 24 63.88 129.27 83.30
C GLU A 24 64.61 128.92 82.00
N THR A 25 64.71 129.86 81.06
CA THR A 25 65.43 129.65 79.78
C THR A 25 66.93 129.46 80.02
N LEU A 26 67.52 130.28 80.90
CA LEU A 26 68.93 130.17 81.27
C LEU A 26 69.21 128.87 82.05
N ALA A 27 68.24 128.37 82.82
CA ALA A 27 68.36 127.12 83.57
C ALA A 27 68.55 125.89 82.66
N LEU A 28 68.11 125.96 81.40
CA LEU A 28 68.33 124.90 80.40
C LEU A 28 69.77 124.86 79.85
N SER A 29 70.62 125.83 80.19
CA SER A 29 72.00 125.88 79.73
C SER A 29 72.86 124.75 80.31
N ARG A 30 73.71 124.16 79.47
CA ARG A 30 74.72 123.17 79.89
C ARG A 30 75.99 123.80 80.47
N ASP A 31 76.19 125.12 80.37
CA ASP A 31 77.37 125.79 80.93
C ASP A 31 77.25 125.89 82.46
N PRO A 32 78.17 125.29 83.25
CA PRO A 32 78.14 125.34 84.71
C PRO A 32 78.15 126.77 85.28
N ARG A 33 78.75 127.73 84.57
CA ARG A 33 78.78 129.15 84.97
C ARG A 33 77.40 129.78 84.84
N VAL A 34 76.67 129.45 83.78
CA VAL A 34 75.28 129.90 83.59
C VAL A 34 74.38 129.24 84.63
N LYS A 35 74.55 127.94 84.90
CA LYS A 35 73.83 127.25 85.99
C LYS A 35 74.10 127.89 87.36
N GLY A 36 75.35 128.24 87.65
CA GLY A 36 75.74 128.95 88.87
C GLY A 36 75.09 130.34 88.97
N PHE A 37 75.04 131.08 87.86
CA PHE A 37 74.35 132.37 87.78
C PHE A 37 72.85 132.23 88.02
N VAL A 38 72.21 131.22 87.42
CA VAL A 38 70.78 130.96 87.58
C VAL A 38 70.41 130.66 89.03
N LYS A 39 71.24 129.90 89.77
CA LYS A 39 71.02 129.67 91.21
C LYS A 39 70.96 130.98 91.99
N ILE A 40 71.94 131.86 91.76
CA ILE A 40 71.99 133.19 92.40
C ILE A 40 70.79 134.03 91.98
N LEU A 41 70.39 133.96 90.70
CA LEU A 41 69.25 134.68 90.16
C LEU A 41 67.95 134.23 90.84
N TYR A 42 67.68 132.92 90.96
CA TYR A 42 66.50 132.41 91.65
C TYR A 42 66.48 132.81 93.13
N THR A 43 67.61 132.71 93.84
CA THR A 43 67.73 133.19 95.23
C THR A 43 67.42 134.69 95.35
N THR A 44 67.90 135.48 94.38
CA THR A 44 67.70 136.94 94.38
C THR A 44 66.23 137.28 94.09
N LEU A 45 65.62 136.62 93.09
CA LEU A 45 64.21 136.79 92.75
C LEU A 45 63.30 136.37 93.90
N PHE A 46 63.62 135.28 94.59
CA PHE A 46 62.85 134.80 95.74
C PHE A 46 62.83 135.82 96.91
N LYS A 47 63.92 136.58 97.07
CA LYS A 47 64.03 137.66 98.05
C LYS A 47 63.33 138.94 97.60
N TRP A 48 63.43 139.30 96.31
CA TRP A 48 62.82 140.51 95.74
C TRP A 48 61.30 140.41 95.64
N TYR A 49 60.77 139.24 95.32
CA TYR A 49 59.34 138.97 95.27
C TYR A 49 58.92 138.27 96.57
N ALA A 50 58.60 139.09 97.58
CA ALA A 50 58.27 138.62 98.93
C ALA A 50 56.82 138.13 99.08
N ASP A 51 55.96 138.33 98.08
CA ASP A 51 54.58 137.89 98.15
C ASP A 51 54.45 136.37 97.91
N GLU A 52 53.51 135.77 98.62
CA GLU A 52 53.28 134.32 98.62
C GLU A 52 52.87 133.79 97.23
N SER A 53 52.18 134.61 96.43
CA SER A 53 51.66 134.20 95.13
C SER A 53 52.76 134.01 94.08
N HIS A 54 53.72 134.93 94.01
CA HIS A 54 54.88 134.85 93.13
C HIS A 54 55.83 133.76 93.60
N ARG A 55 56.09 133.66 94.92
CA ARG A 55 56.91 132.58 95.49
C ARG A 55 56.36 131.19 95.18
N LEU A 56 55.07 130.94 95.45
CA LEU A 56 54.44 129.65 95.12
C LEU A 56 54.46 129.36 93.62
N ARG A 57 54.33 130.38 92.76
CA ARG A 57 54.43 130.20 91.30
C ARG A 57 55.85 129.82 90.87
N MET A 58 56.89 130.45 91.42
CA MET A 58 58.28 130.06 91.15
C MET A 58 58.57 128.63 91.64
N LEU A 59 58.14 128.30 92.86
CA LEU A 59 58.33 126.96 93.44
C LEU A 59 57.58 125.90 92.62
N LYS A 60 56.33 126.16 92.22
CA LYS A 60 55.57 125.25 91.36
C LYS A 60 56.25 125.01 90.02
N ARG A 61 56.72 126.06 89.34
CA ARG A 61 57.45 125.93 88.06
C ARG A 61 58.75 125.13 88.20
N LEU A 62 59.49 125.38 89.28
CA LEU A 62 60.70 124.61 89.60
C LEU A 62 60.36 123.14 89.91
N VAL A 63 59.28 122.86 90.66
CA VAL A 63 58.83 121.49 90.95
C VAL A 63 58.34 120.77 89.69
N ASP A 64 57.53 121.41 88.85
CA ASP A 64 57.05 120.84 87.58
C ASP A 64 58.22 120.50 86.65
N ARG A 65 59.22 121.38 86.55
CA ARG A 65 60.44 121.13 85.76
C ARG A 65 61.31 120.03 86.38
N ALA A 66 61.44 120.01 87.70
CA ALA A 66 62.23 119.01 88.41
C ALA A 66 61.61 117.59 88.42
N THR A 67 60.32 117.48 88.11
CA THR A 67 59.56 116.22 88.17
C THR A 67 59.04 115.77 86.80
N THR A 68 59.22 116.57 85.75
CA THR A 68 58.88 116.17 84.39
C THR A 68 59.94 115.23 83.84
N THR A 69 59.49 114.12 83.28
CA THR A 69 60.36 113.08 82.73
C THR A 69 60.81 113.44 81.32
N VAL A 70 61.85 114.27 81.23
CA VAL A 70 62.67 114.38 80.02
C VAL A 70 64.07 113.90 80.35
N ASP A 71 64.41 112.72 79.84
CA ASP A 71 65.71 112.05 79.90
C ASP A 71 66.33 111.91 81.29
N ALA A 72 66.16 110.71 81.87
CA ALA A 72 66.87 110.20 83.05
C ALA A 72 68.38 109.98 82.78
N SER A 73 69.06 110.97 82.22
CA SER A 73 70.52 111.06 82.20
C SER A 73 70.97 111.61 83.54
N ARG A 74 71.98 110.97 84.16
CA ARG A 74 72.45 111.14 85.55
C ARG A 74 73.09 112.51 85.86
N GLU A 75 72.52 113.64 85.43
CA GLU A 75 72.87 114.95 85.96
C GLU A 75 71.94 115.27 87.13
N ILE A 76 72.49 115.73 88.25
CA ILE A 76 71.70 116.27 89.37
C ILE A 76 70.87 117.41 88.80
N ASP A 77 69.54 117.26 88.86
CA ASP A 77 68.62 118.22 88.28
C ASP A 77 68.91 119.62 88.84
N SER A 78 69.27 120.54 87.95
CA SER A 78 69.66 121.90 88.33
C SER A 78 68.50 122.64 88.99
N ASP A 79 67.25 122.28 88.65
CA ASP A 79 66.05 122.83 89.27
C ASP A 79 65.85 122.28 90.70
N LEU A 80 66.17 121.00 90.93
CA LEU A 80 66.16 120.41 92.27
C LEU A 80 67.24 121.02 93.17
N GLU A 81 68.41 121.33 92.60
CA GLU A 81 69.50 122.00 93.32
C GLU A 81 69.11 123.44 93.69
N ILE A 82 68.43 124.17 92.80
CA ILE A 82 67.87 125.50 93.09
C ILE A 82 66.82 125.40 94.21
N LEU A 83 65.89 124.44 94.13
CA LEU A 83 64.91 124.19 95.19
C LEU A 83 65.59 123.89 96.54
N ALA A 84 66.65 123.08 96.54
CA ALA A 84 67.39 122.76 97.76
C ALA A 84 68.05 124.00 98.38
N ILE A 85 68.63 124.90 97.57
CA ILE A 85 69.20 126.17 98.03
C ILE A 85 68.11 127.05 98.65
N LEU A 86 66.98 127.24 97.95
CA LEU A 86 65.88 128.06 98.44
C LEU A 86 65.32 127.52 99.76
N VAL A 87 65.13 126.20 99.87
CA VAL A 87 64.63 125.54 101.08
C VAL A 87 65.62 125.65 102.26
N CYS A 88 66.93 125.67 101.99
CA CYS A 88 67.93 125.89 103.03
C CYS A 88 67.91 127.33 103.55
N GLU A 89 67.66 128.30 102.66
CA GLU A 89 67.58 129.73 103.01
C GLU A 89 66.27 130.12 103.70
N ASP A 90 65.15 129.48 103.34
CA ASP A 90 63.82 129.75 103.90
C ASP A 90 63.13 128.43 104.29
N GLN A 91 62.99 128.21 105.60
CA GLN A 91 62.39 126.98 106.13
C GLN A 91 60.85 126.97 106.00
N GLU A 92 60.21 128.11 105.79
CA GLU A 92 58.75 128.19 105.68
C GLU A 92 58.25 127.55 104.36
N ILE A 93 59.11 127.50 103.33
CA ILE A 93 58.77 126.98 102.01
C ILE A 93 59.02 125.47 101.85
N VAL A 94 59.64 124.83 102.85
CA VAL A 94 59.86 123.37 102.91
C VAL A 94 58.54 122.63 102.68
N ARG A 95 57.48 123.03 103.40
CA ARG A 95 56.19 122.33 103.39
C ARG A 95 55.43 122.51 102.06
N PRO A 96 55.34 123.71 101.47
CA PRO A 96 54.82 123.90 100.10
C PRO A 96 55.55 123.06 99.05
N VAL A 97 56.89 123.08 99.02
CA VAL A 97 57.69 122.32 98.04
C VAL A 97 57.47 120.82 98.18
N LEU A 98 57.56 120.29 99.42
CA LEU A 98 57.29 118.87 99.68
C LEU A 98 55.84 118.48 99.38
N SER A 99 54.87 119.39 99.54
CA SER A 99 53.47 119.13 99.16
C SER A 99 53.32 118.97 97.65
N MET A 100 53.87 119.88 96.87
CA MET A 100 53.83 119.81 95.40
C MET A 100 54.57 118.58 94.87
N MET A 101 55.76 118.28 95.42
CA MET A 101 56.50 117.07 95.04
C MET A 101 55.75 115.79 95.40
N ARG A 102 55.05 115.77 96.55
CA ARG A 102 54.21 114.64 96.94
C ARG A 102 53.03 114.47 95.98
N GLU A 103 52.33 115.54 95.61
CA GLU A 103 51.22 115.50 94.66
C GLU A 103 51.65 114.95 93.29
N VAL A 104 52.82 115.37 92.79
CA VAL A 104 53.36 114.84 91.53
C VAL A 104 53.73 113.35 91.66
N ALA A 105 54.35 112.95 92.78
CA ALA A 105 54.70 111.55 93.03
C ALA A 105 53.45 110.67 93.19
N GLU A 106 52.40 111.16 93.85
CA GLU A 106 51.12 110.48 94.00
C GLU A 106 50.46 110.27 92.63
N LEU A 107 50.41 111.31 91.79
CA LEU A 107 49.88 111.22 90.43
C LEU A 107 50.67 110.22 89.57
N ALA A 108 52.01 110.33 89.56
CA ALA A 108 52.86 109.39 88.83
C ALA A 108 52.71 107.94 89.33
N ASN A 109 52.47 107.75 90.63
CA ASN A 109 52.21 106.43 91.19
C ASN A 109 50.83 105.88 90.79
N VAL A 110 49.80 106.73 90.70
CA VAL A 110 48.49 106.36 90.15
C VAL A 110 48.60 105.97 88.67
N ASP A 111 49.31 106.77 87.86
CA ASP A 111 49.54 106.47 86.45
C ASP A 111 50.32 105.16 86.25
N ARG A 112 51.38 104.96 87.04
CA ARG A 112 52.14 103.70 87.06
C ARG A 112 51.26 102.52 87.44
N ALA A 113 50.37 102.66 88.43
CA ALA A 113 49.44 101.61 88.82
C ALA A 113 48.42 101.31 87.70
N ALA A 114 47.88 102.34 87.04
CA ALA A 114 46.98 102.18 85.90
C ALA A 114 47.67 101.46 84.73
N LEU A 115 48.90 101.86 84.38
CA LEU A 115 49.70 101.19 83.35
C LEU A 115 50.04 99.74 83.72
N TRP A 116 50.33 99.48 84.99
CA TRP A 116 50.58 98.11 85.46
C TRP A 116 49.33 97.23 85.32
N HIS A 117 48.15 97.73 85.73
CA HIS A 117 46.90 97.01 85.54
C HIS A 117 46.56 96.79 84.05
N GLN A 118 46.80 97.78 83.19
CA GLN A 118 46.62 97.63 81.74
C GLN A 118 47.58 96.59 81.16
N LEU A 119 48.85 96.60 81.58
CA LEU A 119 49.84 95.61 81.17
C LEU A 119 49.39 94.21 81.56
N CYS A 120 49.02 93.99 82.83
CA CYS A 120 48.51 92.70 83.30
C CYS A 120 47.27 92.25 82.53
N ALA A 121 46.29 93.14 82.32
CA ALA A 121 45.09 92.80 81.54
C ALA A 121 45.41 92.43 80.08
N SER A 122 46.38 93.12 79.46
CA SER A 122 46.81 92.81 78.09
C SER A 122 47.58 91.47 78.02
N GLU A 123 48.38 91.15 79.03
CA GLU A 123 49.10 89.88 79.13
C GLU A 123 48.13 88.71 79.29
N ASP A 124 47.13 88.86 80.16
CA ASP A 124 46.06 87.86 80.36
C ASP A 124 45.26 87.64 79.07
N GLU A 125 44.93 88.71 78.35
CA GLU A 125 44.22 88.61 77.06
C GLU A 125 45.08 87.91 75.99
N ILE A 126 46.38 88.20 75.93
CA ILE A 126 47.31 87.51 75.03
C ILE A 126 47.41 86.02 75.38
N LEU A 127 47.45 85.67 76.67
CA LEU A 127 47.45 84.28 77.12
C LEU A 127 46.15 83.57 76.72
N ARG A 128 44.99 84.19 76.96
CA ARG A 128 43.68 83.68 76.54
C ARG A 128 43.63 83.44 75.03
N ILE A 129 44.02 84.42 74.21
CA ILE A 129 44.06 84.27 72.75
C ILE A 129 45.02 83.15 72.31
N ARG A 130 46.18 83.00 72.97
CA ARG A 130 47.10 81.89 72.67
C ARG A 130 46.49 80.53 73.01
N GLU A 131 45.82 80.41 74.14
CA GLU A 131 45.16 79.17 74.56
C GLU A 131 44.00 78.81 73.62
N GLU A 132 43.17 79.78 73.25
CA GLU A 132 42.11 79.61 72.25
C GLU A 132 42.67 79.15 70.91
N ARG A 133 43.73 79.81 70.41
CA ARG A 133 44.41 79.37 69.18
C ARG A 133 44.98 77.97 69.28
N LYS A 134 45.55 77.58 70.42
CA LYS A 134 46.05 76.21 70.65
C LYS A 134 44.90 75.20 70.60
N ALA A 135 43.77 75.51 71.24
CA ALA A 135 42.58 74.65 71.23
C ALA A 135 42.00 74.51 69.81
N GLU A 136 41.93 75.61 69.05
CA GLU A 136 41.48 75.62 67.66
C GLU A 136 42.41 74.82 66.74
N ILE A 137 43.74 74.96 66.88
CA ILE A 137 44.73 74.15 66.16
C ILE A 137 44.56 72.66 66.52
N ALA A 138 44.33 72.34 67.79
CA ALA A 138 44.09 70.95 68.20
C ALA A 138 42.79 70.38 67.62
N SER A 139 41.70 71.16 67.57
CA SER A 139 40.43 70.76 66.96
C SER A 139 40.59 70.52 65.46
N THR A 140 41.14 71.50 64.73
CA THR A 140 41.36 71.41 63.28
C THR A 140 42.32 70.29 62.92
N SER A 141 43.34 70.02 63.74
CA SER A 141 44.23 68.86 63.54
C SER A 141 43.49 67.53 63.71
N LYS A 142 42.57 67.41 64.68
CA LYS A 142 41.74 66.20 64.86
C LYS A 142 40.78 66.01 63.69
N GLU A 143 40.11 67.08 63.26
CA GLU A 143 39.22 67.04 62.09
C GLU A 143 39.98 66.66 60.81
N LYS A 144 41.18 67.23 60.59
CA LYS A 144 42.05 66.86 59.48
C LYS A 144 42.44 65.38 59.51
N ALA A 145 42.73 64.81 60.68
CA ALA A 145 43.04 63.40 60.82
C ALA A 145 41.84 62.51 60.45
N VAL A 146 40.63 62.85 60.94
CA VAL A 146 39.40 62.12 60.60
C VAL A 146 39.09 62.20 59.10
N LEU A 147 39.21 63.38 58.50
CA LEU A 147 38.99 63.55 57.06
C LEU A 147 40.02 62.76 56.22
N SER A 148 41.29 62.75 56.65
CA SER A 148 42.34 61.99 55.97
C SER A 148 42.10 60.48 56.05
N GLN A 149 41.63 59.99 57.20
CA GLN A 149 41.23 58.59 57.37
C GLN A 149 40.06 58.24 56.44
N LYS A 150 38.99 59.05 56.45
CA LYS A 150 37.83 58.84 55.56
C LYS A 150 38.23 58.84 54.08
N LEU A 151 39.13 59.75 53.69
CA LEU A 151 39.65 59.79 52.32
C LEU A 151 40.36 58.48 51.95
N SER A 152 41.21 57.96 52.83
CA SER A 152 41.89 56.66 52.63
C SER A 152 40.89 55.50 52.52
N GLU A 153 39.83 55.50 53.33
CA GLU A 153 38.75 54.49 53.25
C GLU A 153 37.98 54.58 51.92
N TYR A 154 37.67 55.79 51.45
CA TYR A 154 37.06 56.00 50.13
C TYR A 154 37.98 55.59 48.98
N GLU A 155 39.28 55.84 49.08
CA GLU A 155 40.27 55.40 48.08
C GLU A 155 40.39 53.87 48.04
N ALA A 156 40.39 53.20 49.20
CA ALA A 156 40.42 51.75 49.30
C ALA A 156 39.15 51.11 48.73
N THR A 157 37.96 51.63 49.08
CA THR A 157 36.68 51.13 48.56
C THR A 157 36.55 51.38 47.06
N ASN A 158 36.97 52.53 46.55
CA ASN A 158 37.01 52.82 45.12
C ASN A 158 37.95 51.87 44.36
N SER A 159 39.13 51.59 44.93
CA SER A 159 40.07 50.63 44.34
C SER A 159 39.48 49.21 44.30
N ARG A 160 38.80 48.79 45.38
CA ARG A 160 38.09 47.51 45.43
C ARG A 160 36.98 47.43 44.38
N LEU A 161 36.09 48.42 44.31
CA LEU A 161 35.01 48.46 43.32
C LEU A 161 35.53 48.44 41.88
N LYS A 162 36.63 49.17 41.59
CA LYS A 162 37.29 49.11 40.28
C LYS A 162 37.80 47.71 39.95
N SER A 163 38.39 47.00 40.92
CA SER A 163 38.86 45.64 40.73
C SER A 163 37.72 44.63 40.53
N GLU A 164 36.63 44.76 41.30
CA GLU A 164 35.42 43.95 41.17
C GLU A 164 34.77 44.16 39.79
N MET A 165 34.64 45.42 39.35
CA MET A 165 34.11 45.75 38.03
C MET A 165 34.95 45.16 36.90
N ARG A 166 36.28 45.19 36.99
CA ARG A 166 37.15 44.54 36.00
C ARG A 166 36.97 43.03 35.98
N ALA A 167 36.95 42.39 37.16
CA ALA A 167 36.74 40.94 37.27
C ALA A 167 35.37 40.51 36.72
N GLU A 168 34.33 41.33 36.93
CA GLU A 168 33.00 41.11 36.38
C GLU A 168 32.99 41.27 34.86
N MET A 169 33.62 42.31 34.31
CA MET A 169 33.78 42.47 32.86
C MET A 169 34.51 41.28 32.23
N ASP A 170 35.55 40.76 32.87
CA ASP A 170 36.30 39.58 32.40
C ASP A 170 35.47 38.29 32.50
N ARG A 171 34.61 38.16 33.53
CA ARG A 171 33.62 37.08 33.60
C ARG A 171 32.63 37.17 32.44
N PHE A 172 31.97 38.32 32.28
CA PHE A 172 31.01 38.54 31.19
C PHE A 172 31.62 38.31 29.80
N ALA A 173 32.87 38.72 29.58
CA ALA A 173 33.56 38.47 28.31
C ALA A 173 33.77 36.98 28.05
N ARG A 174 34.12 36.20 29.07
CA ARG A 174 34.28 34.74 28.97
C ARG A 174 32.94 34.05 28.72
N ASP A 175 31.91 34.38 29.50
CA ASP A 175 30.58 33.78 29.35
C ASP A 175 30.00 34.08 27.96
N ARG A 176 30.18 35.32 27.47
CA ARG A 176 29.78 35.70 26.11
C ARG A 176 30.52 34.88 25.04
N LYS A 177 31.82 34.62 25.23
CA LYS A 177 32.61 33.81 24.31
C LYS A 177 32.15 32.36 24.31
N GLU A 178 31.95 31.78 25.50
CA GLU A 178 31.43 30.42 25.66
C GLU A 178 30.05 30.25 25.02
N LEU A 179 29.15 31.21 25.23
CA LEU A 179 27.82 31.17 24.62
C LEU A 179 27.88 31.25 23.09
N MET A 180 28.80 32.05 22.54
CA MET A 180 29.04 32.13 21.10
C MET A 180 29.59 30.82 20.53
N GLU A 181 30.52 30.18 21.24
CA GLU A 181 31.06 28.87 20.87
C GLU A 181 29.98 27.79 20.92
N GLN A 182 29.12 27.79 21.95
CA GLN A 182 27.97 26.88 22.05
C GLN A 182 26.96 27.11 20.92
N MET A 183 26.66 28.35 20.58
CA MET A 183 25.79 28.67 19.44
C MET A 183 26.37 28.15 18.12
N GLN A 184 27.66 28.38 17.87
CA GLN A 184 28.32 27.90 16.66
C GLN A 184 28.31 26.37 16.57
N GLU A 185 28.51 25.67 17.68
CA GLU A 185 28.44 24.21 17.72
C GLU A 185 27.03 23.70 17.40
N VAL A 186 26.00 24.32 17.96
CA VAL A 186 24.60 23.99 17.64
C VAL A 186 24.28 24.25 16.17
N GLU A 187 24.77 25.35 15.60
CA GLU A 187 24.62 25.66 14.17
C GLU A 187 25.30 24.60 13.30
N ASN A 188 26.52 24.17 13.67
CA ASN A 188 27.24 23.11 12.96
C ASN A 188 26.49 21.77 13.01
N GLN A 189 25.94 21.40 14.19
CA GLN A 189 25.14 20.19 14.35
C GLN A 189 23.86 20.24 13.51
N LEU A 190 23.18 21.40 13.47
CA LEU A 190 21.99 21.58 12.63
C LEU A 190 22.32 21.44 11.15
N GLU A 191 23.44 21.99 10.69
CA GLU A 191 23.87 21.87 9.30
C GLU A 191 24.23 20.42 8.95
N TRP A 192 24.87 19.69 9.86
CA TRP A 192 25.16 18.28 9.70
C TRP A 192 23.86 17.45 9.55
N VAL A 193 22.88 17.65 10.43
CA VAL A 193 21.58 16.96 10.35
C VAL A 193 20.83 17.33 9.06
N ARG A 194 20.92 18.59 8.61
CA ARG A 194 20.33 19.00 7.32
C ARG A 194 20.98 18.25 6.17
N SER A 195 22.31 18.19 6.12
CA SER A 195 23.04 17.44 5.09
C SER A 195 22.67 15.96 5.09
N GLU A 196 22.60 15.31 6.26
CA GLU A 196 22.23 13.90 6.37
C GLU A 196 20.81 13.65 5.84
N ARG A 197 19.86 14.55 6.16
CA ARG A 197 18.49 14.46 5.62
C ARG A 197 18.44 14.70 4.12
N ASP A 198 19.21 15.64 3.60
CA ASP A 198 19.26 15.89 2.16
C ASP A 198 19.87 14.71 1.40
N ASP A 199 20.91 14.07 1.95
CA ASP A 199 21.50 12.85 1.41
C ASP A 199 20.46 11.70 1.38
N GLU A 200 19.71 11.49 2.46
CA GLU A 200 18.65 10.47 2.49
C GLU A 200 17.50 10.81 1.53
N ILE A 201 17.12 12.09 1.39
CA ILE A 201 16.13 12.53 0.40
C ILE A 201 16.61 12.23 -1.02
N THR A 202 17.89 12.50 -1.33
CA THR A 202 18.43 12.23 -2.67
C THR A 202 18.44 10.73 -2.97
N LYS A 203 18.80 9.90 -1.99
CA LYS A 203 18.77 8.44 -2.10
C LYS A 203 17.35 7.91 -2.31
N LEU A 204 16.39 8.30 -1.46
CA LEU A 204 14.99 7.91 -1.60
C LEU A 204 14.39 8.38 -2.92
N LYS A 205 14.79 9.56 -3.41
CA LYS A 205 14.37 10.06 -4.72
C LYS A 205 14.93 9.20 -5.87
N ALA A 206 16.18 8.75 -5.76
CA ALA A 206 16.79 7.83 -6.72
C ALA A 206 16.12 6.45 -6.70
N GLU A 207 15.89 5.87 -5.53
CA GLU A 207 15.18 4.59 -5.36
C GLU A 207 13.75 4.66 -5.91
N LYS A 208 13.01 5.74 -5.61
CA LYS A 208 11.68 5.98 -6.18
C LYS A 208 11.70 5.95 -7.70
N LYS A 209 12.69 6.61 -8.34
CA LYS A 209 12.82 6.62 -9.80
C LYS A 209 13.07 5.21 -10.34
N ILE A 210 13.98 4.45 -9.73
CA ILE A 210 14.28 3.06 -10.12
C ILE A 210 13.02 2.18 -10.04
N LEU A 211 12.27 2.28 -8.94
CA LEU A 211 11.03 1.52 -8.75
C LEU A 211 9.96 1.92 -9.76
N GLN A 212 9.84 3.21 -10.07
CA GLN A 212 8.91 3.71 -11.08
C GLN A 212 9.27 3.20 -12.48
N ASP A 213 10.54 3.20 -12.86
CA ASP A 213 11.01 2.67 -14.14
C ASP A 213 10.73 1.16 -14.25
N ARG A 214 11.00 0.40 -13.17
CA ARG A 214 10.71 -1.04 -13.10
C ARG A 214 9.22 -1.36 -13.16
N LEU A 215 8.38 -0.52 -12.54
CA LEU A 215 6.93 -0.65 -12.65
C LEU A 215 6.48 -0.44 -14.09
N HIS A 216 6.96 0.61 -14.75
CA HIS A 216 6.60 0.92 -16.13
C HIS A 216 7.03 -0.20 -17.11
N GLU A 217 8.20 -0.77 -16.91
CA GLU A 217 8.67 -1.94 -17.67
C GLU A 217 7.75 -3.15 -17.45
N ALA A 218 7.38 -3.44 -16.20
CA ALA A 218 6.46 -4.55 -15.89
C ALA A 218 5.05 -4.34 -16.50
N GLU A 219 4.52 -3.12 -16.47
CA GLU A 219 3.26 -2.75 -17.13
C GLU A 219 3.33 -2.94 -18.65
N THR A 220 4.47 -2.59 -19.26
CA THR A 220 4.73 -2.79 -20.68
C THR A 220 4.78 -4.29 -21.02
N GLN A 221 5.53 -5.08 -20.24
CA GLN A 221 5.59 -6.53 -20.40
C GLN A 221 4.22 -7.19 -20.24
N LEU A 222 3.42 -6.76 -19.26
CA LEU A 222 2.07 -7.26 -19.06
C LEU A 222 1.16 -6.94 -20.25
N SER A 223 1.29 -5.72 -20.80
CA SER A 223 0.53 -5.30 -21.98
C SER A 223 0.88 -6.14 -23.21
N GLN A 224 2.17 -6.40 -23.42
CA GLN A 224 2.64 -7.30 -24.48
C GLN A 224 2.12 -8.73 -24.29
N LEU A 225 2.19 -9.28 -23.07
CA LEU A 225 1.70 -10.61 -22.76
C LEU A 225 0.18 -10.73 -22.98
N LYS A 226 -0.60 -9.73 -22.54
CA LYS A 226 -2.04 -9.65 -22.82
C LYS A 226 -2.33 -9.64 -24.30
N SER A 227 -1.56 -8.87 -25.10
CA SER A 227 -1.71 -8.88 -26.56
C SER A 227 -1.43 -10.26 -27.15
N ARG A 228 -0.28 -10.86 -26.81
CA ARG A 228 0.09 -12.21 -27.28
C ARG A 228 -0.97 -13.24 -26.92
N LYS A 229 -1.50 -13.21 -25.69
CA LYS A 229 -2.58 -14.10 -25.24
C LYS A 229 -3.88 -13.90 -26.03
N ARG A 230 -4.25 -12.65 -26.36
CA ARG A 230 -5.42 -12.38 -27.22
C ARG A 230 -5.23 -12.92 -28.63
N ASP A 231 -4.04 -12.73 -29.21
CA ASP A 231 -3.75 -13.21 -30.57
C ASP A 231 -3.69 -14.75 -30.64
N GLU A 232 -3.13 -15.38 -29.60
CA GLU A 232 -3.16 -16.84 -29.44
C GLU A 232 -4.58 -17.36 -29.31
N LEU A 233 -5.41 -16.73 -28.48
CA LEU A 233 -6.82 -17.09 -28.32
C LEU A 233 -7.60 -16.96 -29.63
N LYS A 234 -7.35 -15.90 -30.41
CA LYS A 234 -7.93 -15.74 -31.76
C LYS A 234 -7.48 -16.87 -32.68
N ARG A 235 -6.22 -17.29 -32.64
CA ARG A 235 -5.69 -18.40 -33.47
C ARG A 235 -6.34 -19.72 -33.09
N VAL A 236 -6.32 -20.07 -31.80
CA VAL A 236 -6.96 -21.28 -31.27
C VAL A 236 -8.46 -21.32 -31.58
N MET A 237 -9.15 -20.18 -31.49
CA MET A 237 -10.58 -20.11 -31.85
C MET A 237 -10.80 -20.38 -33.34
N LYS A 238 -9.95 -19.83 -34.22
CA LYS A 238 -10.01 -20.12 -35.67
C LYS A 238 -9.75 -21.60 -35.95
N GLU A 239 -8.73 -22.20 -35.32
CA GLU A 239 -8.40 -23.62 -35.45
C GLU A 239 -9.54 -24.52 -34.95
N LYS A 240 -10.09 -24.22 -33.77
CA LYS A 240 -11.26 -24.92 -33.22
C LYS A 240 -12.44 -24.88 -34.19
N ASN A 241 -12.76 -23.72 -34.74
CA ASN A 241 -13.87 -23.57 -35.69
C ASN A 241 -13.60 -24.37 -36.99
N ALA A 242 -12.37 -24.33 -37.51
CA ALA A 242 -11.98 -25.11 -38.67
C ALA A 242 -12.07 -26.63 -38.41
N LEU A 243 -11.66 -27.09 -37.22
CA LEU A 243 -11.81 -28.50 -36.82
C LEU A 243 -13.28 -28.89 -36.64
N ALA A 244 -14.12 -28.02 -36.08
CA ALA A 244 -15.55 -28.25 -35.95
C ALA A 244 -16.22 -28.43 -37.32
N GLU A 245 -15.89 -27.59 -38.31
CA GLU A 245 -16.42 -27.73 -39.68
C GLU A 245 -15.91 -29.00 -40.38
N ARG A 246 -14.64 -29.37 -40.18
CA ARG A 246 -14.11 -30.66 -40.67
C ARG A 246 -14.82 -31.85 -40.02
N LEU A 247 -15.04 -31.80 -38.71
CA LEU A 247 -15.77 -32.83 -37.98
C LEU A 247 -17.20 -32.97 -38.50
N LYS A 248 -17.94 -31.85 -38.61
CA LYS A 248 -19.30 -31.83 -39.18
C LYS A 248 -19.35 -32.43 -40.59
N SER A 249 -18.36 -32.11 -41.43
CA SER A 249 -18.24 -32.66 -42.78
C SER A 249 -17.97 -34.18 -42.75
N ALA A 250 -17.07 -34.63 -41.88
CA ALA A 250 -16.75 -36.05 -41.70
C ALA A 250 -17.94 -36.84 -41.13
N GLU A 251 -18.67 -36.28 -40.18
CA GLU A 251 -19.90 -36.88 -39.65
C GLU A 251 -21.00 -36.97 -40.70
N ALA A 252 -21.17 -35.94 -41.54
CA ALA A 252 -22.10 -35.97 -42.66
C ALA A 252 -21.72 -37.04 -43.70
N ALA A 253 -20.43 -37.17 -44.02
CA ALA A 253 -19.93 -38.23 -44.90
C ALA A 253 -20.18 -39.62 -44.29
N ARG A 254 -19.91 -39.81 -42.99
CA ARG A 254 -20.21 -41.06 -42.27
C ARG A 254 -21.70 -41.40 -42.32
N ARG A 255 -22.60 -40.43 -42.08
CA ARG A 255 -24.05 -40.65 -42.18
C ARG A 255 -24.48 -41.12 -43.58
N ARG A 256 -23.92 -40.54 -44.64
CA ARG A 256 -24.19 -41.00 -46.02
C ARG A 256 -23.73 -42.44 -46.23
N PHE A 257 -22.53 -42.81 -45.75
CA PHE A 257 -22.07 -44.19 -45.80
C PHE A 257 -22.97 -45.13 -44.99
N ASP A 258 -23.42 -44.73 -43.80
CA ASP A 258 -24.36 -45.52 -43.00
C ASP A 258 -25.69 -45.71 -43.73
N GLU A 259 -26.20 -44.68 -44.42
CA GLU A 259 -27.40 -44.74 -45.25
C GLU A 259 -27.20 -45.63 -46.48
N GLU A 260 -26.02 -45.61 -47.12
CA GLU A 260 -25.64 -46.52 -48.20
C GLU A 260 -25.58 -47.98 -47.71
N LEU A 261 -24.94 -48.22 -46.56
CA LEU A 261 -24.90 -49.54 -45.93
C LEU A 261 -26.29 -50.07 -45.60
N LYS A 262 -27.19 -49.21 -45.09
CA LYS A 262 -28.60 -49.58 -44.87
C LYS A 262 -29.30 -49.93 -46.17
N ARG A 263 -29.09 -49.16 -47.25
CA ARG A 263 -29.64 -49.45 -48.58
C ARG A 263 -29.13 -50.79 -49.10
N PHE A 264 -27.82 -51.05 -49.03
CA PHE A 264 -27.25 -52.35 -49.41
C PHE A 264 -27.78 -53.49 -48.56
N ALA A 265 -27.98 -53.30 -47.26
CA ALA A 265 -28.59 -54.30 -46.40
C ALA A 265 -30.03 -54.62 -46.84
N THR A 266 -30.84 -53.60 -47.13
CA THR A 266 -32.22 -53.80 -47.64
C THR A 266 -32.23 -54.46 -49.03
N GLU A 267 -31.32 -54.07 -49.93
CA GLU A 267 -31.19 -54.67 -51.26
C GLU A 267 -30.73 -56.13 -51.19
N ASN A 268 -29.82 -56.46 -50.27
CA ASN A 268 -29.42 -57.85 -50.03
C ASN A 268 -30.58 -58.68 -49.49
N VAL A 269 -31.39 -58.14 -48.56
CA VAL A 269 -32.60 -58.83 -48.07
C VAL A 269 -33.58 -59.09 -49.20
N THR A 270 -33.89 -58.11 -50.04
CA THR A 270 -34.81 -58.31 -51.17
C THR A 270 -34.25 -59.27 -52.22
N ARG A 271 -32.94 -59.20 -52.50
CA ARG A 271 -32.26 -60.15 -53.39
C ARG A 271 -32.33 -61.58 -52.84
N GLU A 272 -32.16 -61.73 -51.53
CA GLU A 272 -32.26 -63.01 -50.84
C GLU A 272 -33.69 -63.54 -50.82
N GLU A 273 -34.69 -62.69 -50.62
CA GLU A 273 -36.12 -63.04 -50.76
C GLU A 273 -36.44 -63.52 -52.19
N ILE A 274 -35.92 -62.85 -53.22
CA ILE A 274 -36.07 -63.28 -54.63
C ILE A 274 -35.35 -64.62 -54.85
N ARG A 275 -34.13 -64.79 -54.34
CA ARG A 275 -33.38 -66.06 -54.43
C ARG A 275 -34.17 -67.19 -53.77
N GLN A 276 -34.68 -66.98 -52.56
CA GLN A 276 -35.50 -67.94 -51.82
C GLN A 276 -36.80 -68.27 -52.58
N SER A 277 -37.48 -67.27 -53.14
CA SER A 277 -38.67 -67.48 -53.97
C SER A 277 -38.37 -68.30 -55.23
N LEU A 278 -37.24 -68.04 -55.90
CA LEU A 278 -36.79 -68.84 -57.04
C LEU A 278 -36.43 -70.27 -56.62
N GLU A 279 -35.79 -70.46 -55.46
CA GLU A 279 -35.49 -71.80 -54.91
C GLU A 279 -36.75 -72.57 -54.50
N ASP A 280 -37.76 -71.89 -53.96
CA ASP A 280 -39.08 -72.47 -53.68
C ASP A 280 -39.79 -72.87 -54.98
N GLU A 281 -39.71 -72.03 -56.02
CA GLU A 281 -40.28 -72.32 -57.35
C GLU A 281 -39.56 -73.49 -58.04
N VAL A 282 -38.22 -73.56 -57.96
CA VAL A 282 -37.43 -74.72 -58.42
C VAL A 282 -37.83 -75.98 -57.67
N ARG A 283 -38.02 -75.92 -56.34
CA ARG A 283 -38.50 -77.06 -55.55
C ARG A 283 -39.89 -77.52 -55.99
N ARG A 284 -40.82 -76.57 -56.18
CA ARG A 284 -42.18 -76.85 -56.67
C ARG A 284 -42.15 -77.51 -58.04
N LEU A 285 -41.38 -76.95 -58.99
CA LEU A 285 -41.19 -77.51 -60.32
C LEU A 285 -40.57 -78.91 -60.26
N THR A 286 -39.56 -79.12 -59.41
CA THR A 286 -38.93 -80.43 -59.20
C THR A 286 -39.94 -81.46 -58.69
N GLN A 287 -40.82 -81.06 -57.75
CA GLN A 287 -41.89 -81.93 -57.27
C GLN A 287 -42.91 -82.25 -58.37
N THR A 288 -43.32 -81.26 -59.17
CA THR A 288 -44.22 -81.48 -60.31
C THR A 288 -43.59 -82.38 -61.36
N VAL A 289 -42.31 -82.18 -61.70
CA VAL A 289 -41.57 -83.05 -62.61
C VAL A 289 -41.53 -84.47 -62.06
N GLY A 290 -41.17 -84.66 -60.78
CA GLY A 290 -41.17 -85.99 -60.14
C GLY A 290 -42.55 -86.67 -60.12
N GLN A 291 -43.63 -85.91 -59.95
CA GLN A 291 -45.00 -86.43 -60.09
C GLN A 291 -45.28 -86.88 -61.53
N THR A 292 -44.98 -86.04 -62.53
CA THR A 292 -45.19 -86.38 -63.95
C THR A 292 -44.31 -87.53 -64.44
N GLU A 293 -43.08 -87.66 -63.94
CA GLU A 293 -42.21 -88.80 -64.19
C GLU A 293 -42.75 -90.08 -63.53
N GLY A 294 -43.36 -89.96 -62.35
CA GLY A 294 -44.08 -91.05 -61.68
C GLY A 294 -45.28 -91.54 -62.48
N GLU A 295 -46.15 -90.62 -62.92
CA GLU A 295 -47.30 -90.92 -63.78
C GLU A 295 -46.85 -91.53 -65.11
N LYS A 296 -45.77 -91.01 -65.70
CA LYS A 296 -45.16 -91.57 -66.91
C LYS A 296 -44.70 -93.01 -66.66
N ARG A 297 -44.02 -93.29 -65.55
CA ARG A 297 -43.55 -94.64 -65.22
C ARG A 297 -44.72 -95.61 -65.01
N GLU A 298 -45.79 -95.17 -64.36
CA GLU A 298 -47.01 -95.96 -64.18
C GLU A 298 -47.71 -96.26 -65.52
N LYS A 299 -47.70 -95.29 -66.44
CA LYS A 299 -48.16 -95.47 -67.83
C LYS A 299 -47.26 -96.44 -68.61
N GLU A 300 -45.95 -96.34 -68.48
CA GLU A 300 -44.98 -97.28 -69.08
C GLU A 300 -45.18 -98.71 -68.54
N GLU A 301 -45.45 -98.89 -67.24
CA GLU A 301 -45.83 -100.19 -66.70
C GLU A 301 -47.20 -100.69 -67.23
N GLN A 302 -48.15 -99.78 -67.45
CA GLN A 302 -49.42 -100.10 -68.11
C GLN A 302 -49.19 -100.62 -69.54
N VAL A 303 -48.25 -100.00 -70.27
CA VAL A 303 -47.84 -100.45 -71.61
C VAL A 303 -47.18 -101.82 -71.54
N ALA A 304 -46.20 -102.02 -70.64
CA ALA A 304 -45.54 -103.32 -70.47
C ALA A 304 -46.51 -104.45 -70.12
N ARG A 305 -47.56 -104.16 -69.32
CA ARG A 305 -48.65 -105.11 -69.03
C ARG A 305 -49.48 -105.44 -70.27
N CYS A 306 -49.76 -104.46 -71.13
CA CYS A 306 -50.45 -104.68 -72.40
C CYS A 306 -49.58 -105.48 -73.37
N GLU A 307 -48.27 -105.20 -73.45
CA GLU A 307 -47.31 -105.95 -74.27
C GLU A 307 -47.28 -107.42 -73.85
N ALA A 308 -47.13 -107.71 -72.55
CA ALA A 308 -47.16 -109.09 -72.05
C ALA A 308 -48.50 -109.81 -72.31
N TYR A 309 -49.62 -109.08 -72.31
CA TYR A 309 -50.93 -109.63 -72.67
C TYR A 309 -51.03 -109.96 -74.17
N ILE A 310 -50.48 -109.09 -75.02
CA ILE A 310 -50.40 -109.32 -76.47
C ILE A 310 -49.50 -110.53 -76.76
N ASP A 311 -48.30 -110.60 -76.18
CA ASP A 311 -47.39 -111.75 -76.34
C ASP A 311 -48.06 -113.07 -75.90
N GLY A 312 -48.81 -113.04 -74.80
CA GLY A 312 -49.58 -114.19 -74.33
C GLY A 312 -50.73 -114.60 -75.26
N MET A 313 -51.34 -113.63 -75.95
CA MET A 313 -52.35 -113.89 -76.97
C MET A 313 -51.73 -114.39 -78.28
N GLU A 314 -50.57 -113.86 -78.68
CA GLU A 314 -49.80 -114.32 -79.84
C GLU A 314 -49.29 -115.76 -79.67
N SER A 315 -48.83 -116.12 -78.47
CA SER A 315 -48.44 -117.50 -78.16
C SER A 315 -49.63 -118.47 -78.25
N LYS A 316 -50.83 -118.06 -77.82
CA LYS A 316 -52.06 -118.86 -77.99
C LYS A 316 -52.48 -118.97 -79.45
N LEU A 317 -52.32 -117.91 -80.23
CA LEU A 317 -52.58 -117.93 -81.67
C LEU A 317 -51.64 -118.92 -82.38
N GLN A 318 -50.34 -118.87 -82.10
CA GLN A 318 -49.37 -119.84 -82.63
C GLN A 318 -49.70 -121.29 -82.23
N ALA A 319 -50.15 -121.52 -80.99
CA ALA A 319 -50.57 -122.85 -80.56
C ALA A 319 -51.79 -123.35 -81.35
N CYS A 320 -52.75 -122.47 -81.65
CA CYS A 320 -53.88 -122.79 -82.52
C CYS A 320 -53.45 -123.05 -83.97
N GLU A 321 -52.53 -122.25 -84.52
CA GLU A 321 -51.97 -122.46 -85.87
C GLU A 321 -51.24 -123.81 -85.96
N GLN A 322 -50.44 -124.17 -84.96
CA GLN A 322 -49.77 -125.48 -84.88
C GLN A 322 -50.77 -126.64 -84.76
N TYR A 323 -51.88 -126.45 -84.03
CA TYR A 323 -52.94 -127.45 -83.91
C TYR A 323 -53.71 -127.64 -85.22
N ILE A 324 -53.96 -126.56 -85.96
CA ILE A 324 -54.57 -126.61 -87.30
C ILE A 324 -53.64 -127.35 -88.26
N HIS A 325 -52.34 -127.02 -88.27
CA HIS A 325 -51.36 -127.74 -89.09
C HIS A 325 -51.26 -129.23 -88.72
N HIS A 326 -51.39 -129.57 -87.44
CA HIS A 326 -51.45 -130.97 -87.00
C HIS A 326 -52.70 -131.69 -87.52
N LEU A 327 -53.87 -131.05 -87.44
CA LEU A 327 -55.12 -131.57 -87.99
C LEU A 327 -55.08 -131.71 -89.52
N GLU A 328 -54.49 -130.74 -90.23
CA GLU A 328 -54.29 -130.78 -91.67
C GLU A 328 -53.37 -131.95 -92.07
N ALA A 329 -52.29 -132.18 -91.33
CA ALA A 329 -51.39 -133.31 -91.55
C ALA A 329 -52.08 -134.66 -91.28
N GLN A 330 -52.87 -134.77 -90.21
CA GLN A 330 -53.65 -135.98 -89.92
C GLN A 330 -54.72 -136.25 -90.97
N PHE A 331 -55.38 -135.20 -91.47
CA PHE A 331 -56.34 -135.33 -92.56
C PHE A 331 -55.67 -135.75 -93.87
N GLN A 332 -54.50 -135.20 -94.20
CA GLN A 332 -53.73 -135.63 -95.39
C GLN A 332 -53.23 -137.07 -95.28
N GLU A 333 -52.79 -137.53 -94.10
CA GLU A 333 -52.38 -138.92 -93.86
C GLU A 333 -53.56 -139.88 -94.02
N GLU A 334 -54.74 -139.50 -93.51
CA GLU A 334 -55.94 -140.32 -93.66
C GLU A 334 -56.47 -140.32 -95.09
N MET A 335 -56.41 -139.17 -95.78
CA MET A 335 -56.68 -139.12 -97.23
C MET A 335 -55.72 -140.02 -98.02
N ALA A 336 -54.43 -140.07 -97.67
CA ALA A 336 -53.45 -140.93 -98.33
C ALA A 336 -53.68 -142.43 -98.03
N ARG A 337 -54.11 -142.80 -96.82
CA ARG A 337 -54.46 -144.18 -96.44
C ARG A 337 -55.65 -144.75 -97.21
N HIS A 338 -56.67 -143.93 -97.46
CA HIS A 338 -57.88 -144.36 -98.16
C HIS A 338 -57.81 -144.15 -99.69
N ALA A 339 -56.80 -143.45 -100.21
CA ALA A 339 -56.62 -143.19 -101.64
C ALA A 339 -56.67 -144.46 -102.54
N PRO A 340 -56.08 -145.61 -102.14
CA PRO A 340 -56.21 -146.87 -102.89
C PRO A 340 -57.65 -147.35 -103.10
N LEU A 341 -58.56 -147.10 -102.16
CA LEU A 341 -59.97 -147.50 -102.25
C LEU A 341 -60.74 -146.71 -103.31
N TYR A 342 -60.25 -145.54 -103.69
CA TYR A 342 -60.84 -144.67 -104.72
C TYR A 342 -60.11 -144.76 -106.07
N GLY A 343 -59.18 -145.72 -106.23
CA GLY A 343 -58.49 -146.00 -107.49
C GLY A 343 -57.19 -145.24 -107.72
N VAL A 344 -56.62 -144.61 -106.69
CA VAL A 344 -55.38 -143.80 -106.78
C VAL A 344 -54.22 -144.50 -106.07
N GLY A 345 -53.06 -144.61 -106.73
CA GLY A 345 -51.83 -145.17 -106.13
C GLY A 345 -51.74 -146.71 -106.12
N LEU A 346 -52.46 -147.39 -107.03
CA LEU A 346 -52.54 -148.85 -107.09
C LEU A 346 -51.18 -149.53 -107.38
N ASP A 347 -50.25 -148.80 -107.98
CA ASP A 347 -48.93 -149.25 -108.41
C ASP A 347 -47.95 -149.48 -107.24
N ALA A 348 -48.25 -148.91 -106.06
CA ALA A 348 -47.46 -149.03 -104.83
C ALA A 348 -47.94 -150.16 -103.89
N LEU A 349 -49.03 -150.85 -104.25
CA LEU A 349 -49.64 -151.93 -103.46
C LEU A 349 -49.03 -153.27 -103.86
N SER A 350 -48.82 -154.17 -102.89
CA SER A 350 -48.42 -155.54 -103.17
C SER A 350 -49.56 -156.33 -103.83
N MET A 351 -49.23 -157.38 -104.60
CA MET A 351 -50.23 -158.25 -105.24
C MET A 351 -51.26 -158.83 -104.27
N LYS A 352 -50.86 -159.07 -103.01
CA LYS A 352 -51.75 -159.55 -101.94
C LYS A 352 -52.75 -158.47 -101.50
N GLU A 353 -52.33 -157.21 -101.47
CA GLU A 353 -53.17 -156.06 -101.14
C GLU A 353 -54.14 -155.74 -102.29
N LEU A 354 -53.70 -155.90 -103.54
CA LEU A 354 -54.54 -155.72 -104.73
C LEU A 354 -55.64 -156.80 -104.83
N GLU A 355 -55.32 -158.06 -104.53
CA GLU A 355 -56.31 -159.14 -104.39
C GLU A 355 -57.30 -158.88 -103.26
N THR A 356 -56.85 -158.27 -102.16
CA THR A 356 -57.72 -157.91 -101.02
C THR A 356 -58.65 -156.76 -101.40
N LEU A 357 -58.16 -155.75 -102.13
CA LEU A 357 -58.96 -154.64 -102.67
C LEU A 357 -59.99 -155.12 -103.70
N SER A 358 -59.62 -156.10 -104.53
CA SER A 358 -60.53 -156.79 -105.47
C SER A 358 -61.61 -157.57 -104.72
N ARG A 359 -61.25 -158.26 -103.63
CA ARG A 359 -62.19 -158.97 -102.75
C ARG A 359 -63.17 -158.00 -102.08
N ILE A 360 -62.71 -156.85 -101.60
CA ILE A 360 -63.55 -155.80 -100.99
C ILE A 360 -64.52 -155.20 -102.03
N HIS A 361 -64.07 -154.94 -103.26
CA HIS A 361 -64.96 -154.48 -104.33
C HIS A 361 -65.98 -155.55 -104.76
N GLU A 362 -65.59 -156.83 -104.85
CA GLU A 362 -66.52 -157.93 -105.13
C GLU A 362 -67.54 -158.16 -104.01
N GLU A 363 -67.11 -158.10 -102.74
CA GLU A 363 -67.97 -158.22 -101.56
C GLU A 363 -68.94 -157.03 -101.46
N GLY A 364 -68.47 -155.81 -101.75
CA GLY A 364 -69.29 -154.60 -101.83
C GLY A 364 -70.32 -154.65 -102.96
N LEU A 365 -69.95 -155.17 -104.14
CA LEU A 365 -70.88 -155.44 -105.23
C LEU A 365 -71.91 -156.53 -104.88
N ARG A 366 -71.52 -157.53 -104.06
CA ARG A 366 -72.43 -158.55 -103.53
C ARG A 366 -73.42 -157.97 -102.51
N GLN A 367 -72.98 -157.10 -101.61
CA GLN A 367 -73.83 -156.39 -100.64
C GLN A 367 -74.80 -155.40 -101.30
N ILE A 368 -74.37 -154.66 -102.34
CA ILE A 368 -75.25 -153.76 -103.11
C ILE A 368 -76.35 -154.55 -103.85
N ARG A 369 -76.02 -155.74 -104.39
CA ARG A 369 -77.01 -156.64 -105.00
C ARG A 369 -77.95 -157.29 -103.97
N ALA A 370 -77.50 -157.51 -102.73
CA ALA A 370 -78.35 -157.99 -101.63
C ALA A 370 -79.30 -156.91 -101.08
N ILE A 371 -78.90 -155.63 -101.10
CA ILE A 371 -79.72 -154.49 -100.67
C ILE A 371 -80.82 -154.16 -101.71
N GLN A 372 -80.62 -154.49 -103.00
CA GLN A 372 -81.61 -154.28 -104.07
C GLN A 372 -82.80 -155.27 -104.08
N GLN A 373 -82.74 -156.40 -103.37
CA GLN A 373 -83.84 -157.41 -103.32
C GLN A 373 -84.79 -157.23 -102.13
N ARG A 374 -84.53 -156.30 -101.21
CA ARG A 374 -85.42 -156.02 -100.06
C ARG A 374 -86.16 -154.70 -100.27
N LYS A 375 -87.12 -154.73 -101.19
CA LYS A 375 -88.22 -153.77 -101.25
C LYS A 375 -88.99 -153.85 -99.92
N GLY A 376 -89.09 -152.74 -99.21
CA GLY A 376 -89.78 -152.70 -97.93
C GLY A 376 -89.61 -151.38 -97.22
N SER A 377 -90.20 -150.33 -97.80
CA SER A 377 -90.99 -149.33 -97.07
C SER A 377 -91.60 -149.86 -95.75
N PRO A 378 -92.16 -148.99 -94.91
CA PRO A 378 -91.86 -147.59 -94.66
C PRO A 378 -91.87 -147.28 -93.13
N ALA A 379 -91.80 -146.00 -92.83
CA ALA A 379 -92.53 -145.38 -91.73
C ALA A 379 -91.94 -145.53 -90.33
N GLY A 380 -91.76 -144.36 -89.71
CA GLY A 380 -91.17 -144.16 -88.40
C GLY A 380 -90.11 -143.06 -88.50
N SER A 381 -90.42 -141.85 -88.97
CA SER A 381 -91.22 -140.89 -88.19
C SER A 381 -90.74 -140.78 -86.73
N PRO A 382 -90.70 -139.58 -86.13
CA PRO A 382 -90.78 -138.27 -86.79
C PRO A 382 -90.01 -137.17 -86.03
N LEU A 383 -90.29 -135.93 -86.46
CA LEU A 383 -90.37 -134.73 -85.63
C LEU A 383 -89.08 -133.92 -85.34
N VAL A 384 -89.09 -132.71 -85.93
CA VAL A 384 -88.93 -131.41 -85.24
C VAL A 384 -87.46 -131.04 -84.94
N SER A 385 -86.90 -129.89 -85.34
CA SER A 385 -87.51 -128.56 -85.40
C SER A 385 -86.77 -127.63 -86.38
N PRO A 386 -87.49 -126.72 -87.06
CA PRO A 386 -86.94 -125.62 -87.86
C PRO A 386 -86.66 -124.39 -86.98
N HIS A 387 -85.93 -123.40 -87.54
CA HIS A 387 -86.18 -121.94 -87.50
C HIS A 387 -85.06 -121.23 -88.30
N THR A 388 -85.29 -120.82 -89.56
CA THR A 388 -85.71 -119.46 -90.00
C THR A 388 -84.65 -118.39 -89.74
N LEU A 389 -83.97 -117.86 -90.77
CA LEU A 389 -84.32 -116.63 -91.53
C LEU A 389 -84.09 -115.29 -90.78
N SER A 390 -83.73 -114.28 -91.59
CA SER A 390 -84.04 -112.84 -91.46
C SER A 390 -82.92 -111.97 -90.89
N HIS A 391 -82.26 -111.13 -91.70
CA HIS A 391 -82.66 -109.78 -92.16
C HIS A 391 -82.25 -108.65 -91.20
N THR A 392 -81.44 -107.73 -91.75
CA THR A 392 -81.56 -106.25 -91.72
C THR A 392 -82.21 -105.49 -90.54
N HIS A 393 -81.54 -104.37 -90.21
CA HIS A 393 -82.02 -103.07 -89.66
C HIS A 393 -82.42 -102.93 -88.18
N GLY A 394 -81.75 -101.98 -87.51
CA GLY A 394 -82.43 -100.82 -86.91
C GLY A 394 -82.52 -100.69 -85.37
N LEU A 395 -81.97 -99.55 -84.90
CA LEU A 395 -82.50 -98.64 -83.85
C LEU A 395 -82.40 -99.01 -82.34
N TYR A 396 -81.72 -98.11 -81.61
CA TYR A 396 -81.91 -97.55 -80.23
C TYR A 396 -83.15 -98.00 -79.40
N PRO A 397 -83.26 -97.70 -78.08
CA PRO A 397 -82.30 -97.63 -76.94
C PRO A 397 -82.93 -98.21 -75.62
N PRO A 398 -82.50 -97.90 -74.36
CA PRO A 398 -82.59 -96.56 -73.73
C PRO A 398 -81.39 -96.12 -72.84
N THR A 399 -81.23 -94.79 -72.82
CA THR A 399 -80.62 -93.85 -71.85
C THR A 399 -81.05 -94.03 -70.37
N PRO A 400 -80.60 -93.22 -69.37
CA PRO A 400 -79.29 -92.61 -69.00
C PRO A 400 -79.07 -92.65 -67.42
N PRO A 401 -78.43 -91.70 -66.67
CA PRO A 401 -77.03 -91.21 -66.54
C PRO A 401 -76.66 -90.96 -65.02
N PRO A 402 -75.95 -89.88 -64.52
CA PRO A 402 -74.94 -88.95 -65.09
C PRO A 402 -73.71 -88.63 -64.17
N MET A 403 -72.75 -87.90 -64.73
CA MET A 403 -71.86 -86.94 -64.02
C MET A 403 -72.68 -85.78 -63.40
N PRO A 404 -72.11 -84.99 -62.46
CA PRO A 404 -72.16 -83.56 -62.71
C PRO A 404 -70.92 -82.76 -62.30
N VAL A 405 -70.88 -81.58 -62.92
CA VAL A 405 -70.00 -80.41 -62.78
C VAL A 405 -70.23 -79.71 -61.43
N GLY A 406 -69.19 -79.07 -60.87
CA GLY A 406 -69.35 -78.05 -59.83
C GLY A 406 -68.03 -77.43 -59.30
N LEU A 407 -67.82 -76.15 -59.61
CA LEU A 407 -67.08 -75.14 -58.81
C LEU A 407 -68.10 -74.01 -58.52
N PRO A 408 -67.90 -73.08 -57.57
CA PRO A 408 -67.40 -73.12 -56.17
C PRO A 408 -68.52 -72.58 -55.19
N PRO A 409 -68.26 -72.30 -53.88
CA PRO A 409 -67.88 -70.92 -53.52
C PRO A 409 -66.93 -70.75 -52.30
N SER A 410 -66.38 -69.54 -52.30
CA SER A 410 -65.58 -68.75 -51.36
C SER A 410 -66.13 -68.49 -49.95
N LEU A 411 -65.21 -68.24 -48.98
CA LEU A 411 -65.16 -67.18 -47.92
C LEU A 411 -64.25 -67.70 -46.75
N ILE A 412 -62.97 -67.32 -46.59
CA ILE A 412 -62.39 -66.10 -45.94
C ILE A 412 -62.81 -65.98 -44.44
N PRO A 413 -61.98 -65.54 -43.46
CA PRO A 413 -60.57 -65.83 -43.11
C PRO A 413 -60.35 -65.83 -41.55
N ASN A 414 -59.10 -65.59 -41.12
CA ASN A 414 -58.66 -65.06 -39.81
C ASN A 414 -58.34 -66.05 -38.67
N GLY A 415 -57.08 -66.48 -38.65
CA GLY A 415 -56.32 -66.64 -37.41
C GLY A 415 -55.53 -65.36 -37.12
N VAL A 416 -56.08 -64.48 -36.28
CA VAL A 416 -55.34 -63.39 -35.63
C VAL A 416 -54.74 -63.95 -34.35
N GLY A 417 -53.44 -64.22 -34.36
CA GLY A 417 -52.64 -64.58 -33.18
C GLY A 417 -51.78 -63.39 -32.78
N ILE A 418 -52.35 -62.51 -31.97
CA ILE A 418 -51.76 -61.25 -31.53
C ILE A 418 -51.31 -61.38 -30.07
N HIS A 419 -50.03 -61.05 -29.86
CA HIS A 419 -49.36 -60.48 -28.69
C HIS A 419 -49.20 -61.32 -27.41
N SER A 420 -47.93 -61.71 -27.20
CA SER A 420 -47.33 -61.97 -25.90
C SER A 420 -46.78 -60.66 -25.31
N ASN A 421 -47.16 -60.38 -24.07
CA ASN A 421 -46.60 -59.39 -23.14
C ASN A 421 -46.83 -60.01 -21.74
N GLY A 422 -45.98 -59.97 -20.72
CA GLY A 422 -44.67 -59.39 -20.52
C GLY A 422 -44.13 -59.85 -19.15
N HIS A 423 -42.87 -59.52 -18.89
CA HIS A 423 -42.12 -59.55 -17.63
C HIS A 423 -41.03 -58.48 -17.87
N VAL A 424 -40.54 -57.65 -16.94
CA VAL A 424 -40.82 -57.41 -15.53
C VAL A 424 -40.17 -56.05 -15.16
N ASN A 425 -40.76 -55.40 -14.15
CA ASN A 425 -40.20 -54.40 -13.21
C ASN A 425 -39.61 -53.05 -13.65
N GLY A 426 -40.16 -52.03 -12.97
CA GLY A 426 -39.42 -51.02 -12.19
C GLY A 426 -38.84 -49.87 -13.00
N GLY A 427 -39.18 -48.61 -12.80
CA GLY A 427 -39.61 -47.92 -11.60
C GLY A 427 -38.83 -46.59 -11.58
N ILE A 428 -39.51 -45.51 -11.17
CA ILE A 428 -38.99 -44.14 -10.95
C ILE A 428 -39.10 -43.20 -12.17
N GLY A 429 -40.23 -42.48 -12.23
CA GLY A 429 -40.28 -41.04 -11.90
C GLY A 429 -39.81 -40.01 -12.95
N PRO A 430 -40.44 -38.82 -13.02
CA PRO A 430 -40.60 -38.10 -14.28
C PRO A 430 -39.81 -36.79 -14.40
N TRP A 431 -39.48 -36.47 -15.65
CA TRP A 431 -39.67 -35.17 -16.33
C TRP A 431 -39.19 -33.90 -15.60
N PHE A 432 -38.18 -33.23 -16.15
CA PHE A 432 -38.34 -31.88 -16.72
C PHE A 432 -37.08 -31.46 -17.49
N ASN A 433 -37.29 -30.92 -18.68
CA ASN A 433 -36.47 -29.88 -19.28
C ASN A 433 -37.47 -28.84 -19.82
N HIS A 434 -37.15 -27.56 -19.60
CA HIS A 434 -37.92 -26.31 -19.78
C HIS A 434 -38.71 -25.81 -18.58
#